data_AF-A0A516SKV2-F1
#
_entry.id   AF-A0A516SKV2-F1
#
_cell.length_a   1.000
_cell.length_b   1.000
_cell.length_c   1.000
_cell.angle_alpha   90.00
_cell.angle_beta   90.00
_cell.angle_gamma   90.00
#
_symmetry.space_group_name_H-M   'P 1'
#
loop_
_entity.id
_entity.type
_entity.pdbx_description
1 polymer ?
#
loop_
_entity_poly.entity_id
_entity_poly.type
_entity_poly.pdbx_seq_one_letter_code
_entity_poly.pdbx_strand_id
1 'polypeptide(L)'
;MQHPKDNFERKVDSVLRETPRAHKIDKLLKLRRHHQASLLQIGEGAGDGRTSVPSAEMLNALNNNFLRQAEELLGQADFQRIFDIPAGQIVNVVDQTILDQANLDKLHV
;
A
#
# COMPACT_ATOMS: atom_id res chain seq x y z
N MET A 1 17.38 -0.31 -17.72
CA MET A 1 16.14 -0.80 -18.36
C MET A 1 14.97 -0.24 -17.57
N GLN A 2 14.08 0.56 -18.18
CA GLN A 2 12.88 1.04 -17.50
C GLN A 2 11.85 -0.10 -17.51
N HIS A 3 11.45 -0.58 -16.34
CA HIS A 3 10.31 -1.50 -16.26
C HIS A 3 9.05 -0.79 -16.76
N PRO A 4 8.17 -1.46 -17.51
CA PRO A 4 6.91 -0.86 -17.94
C PRO A 4 6.10 -0.42 -16.70
N LYS A 5 5.52 0.78 -16.77
CA LYS A 5 4.67 1.33 -15.71
C LYS A 5 3.54 0.37 -15.37
N ASP A 6 3.37 0.09 -14.09
CA ASP A 6 2.28 -0.76 -13.62
C ASP A 6 0.91 -0.04 -13.69
N ASN A 7 -0.16 -0.79 -13.42
CA ASN A 7 -1.53 -0.26 -13.48
C ASN A 7 -1.73 0.97 -12.59
N PHE A 8 -1.07 1.00 -11.43
CA PHE A 8 -1.17 2.13 -10.51
C PHE A 8 -0.44 3.35 -11.06
N GLU A 9 0.80 3.19 -11.54
CA GLU A 9 1.56 4.27 -12.15
C GLU A 9 0.86 4.89 -13.37
N ARG A 10 0.22 4.05 -14.21
CA ARG A 10 -0.59 4.52 -15.33
C ARG A 10 -1.81 5.32 -14.88
N LYS A 11 -2.48 4.87 -13.81
CA LYS A 11 -3.66 5.57 -13.27
C LYS A 11 -3.28 6.91 -12.63
N VAL A 12 -2.18 6.94 -11.88
CA VAL A 12 -1.63 8.16 -11.28
C VAL A 12 -1.26 9.17 -12.36
N ASP A 13 -0.56 8.74 -13.41
CA ASP A 13 -0.28 9.59 -14.57
C ASP A 13 -1.58 10.09 -15.19
N SER A 14 -2.55 9.22 -15.47
CA SER A 14 -3.81 9.62 -16.10
C SER A 14 -4.59 10.67 -15.30
N VAL A 15 -4.53 10.63 -13.96
CA VAL A 15 -5.26 11.57 -13.10
C VAL A 15 -4.49 12.88 -12.92
N LEU A 16 -3.16 12.85 -12.83
CA LEU A 16 -2.36 14.00 -12.41
C LEU A 16 -1.61 14.69 -13.55
N ARG A 17 -1.38 14.03 -14.69
CA ARG A 17 -0.49 14.53 -15.76
C ARG A 17 -1.01 15.75 -16.49
N GLU A 18 -2.33 15.95 -16.53
CA GLU A 18 -2.97 17.12 -17.16
C GLU A 18 -3.22 18.28 -16.19
N THR A 19 -2.64 18.24 -14.99
CA THR A 19 -2.84 19.25 -13.95
C THR A 19 -1.51 19.87 -13.52
N PRO A 20 -1.51 21.09 -12.92
CA PRO A 20 -0.31 21.65 -12.27
C PRO A 20 0.27 20.77 -11.13
N ARG A 21 -0.40 19.65 -10.81
CA ARG A 21 -0.08 18.72 -9.74
C ARG A 21 0.79 17.56 -10.21
N ALA A 22 1.30 17.56 -11.45
CA ALA A 22 2.23 16.54 -11.96
C ALA A 22 3.43 16.31 -11.02
N HIS A 23 3.89 17.34 -10.30
CA HIS A 23 4.95 17.25 -9.29
C HIS A 23 4.60 16.33 -8.09
N LYS A 24 3.32 15.99 -7.88
CA LYS A 24 2.87 15.05 -6.85
C LYS A 24 3.07 13.59 -7.25
N ILE A 25 3.21 13.29 -8.55
CA ILE A 25 3.42 11.93 -9.06
C ILE A 25 4.66 11.32 -8.41
N ASP A 26 5.81 11.99 -8.49
CA ASP A 26 7.06 11.49 -7.91
C ASP A 26 6.97 11.29 -6.40
N LYS A 27 6.27 12.17 -5.69
CA LYS A 27 6.06 12.06 -4.25
C LYS A 27 5.20 10.85 -3.90
N LEU A 28 4.11 10.62 -4.64
CA LEU A 28 3.23 9.47 -4.45
C LEU A 28 3.95 8.15 -4.75
N LEU A 29 4.75 8.11 -5.81
CA LEU A 29 5.55 6.93 -6.15
C LEU A 29 6.62 6.62 -5.11
N LYS A 30 7.27 7.65 -4.54
CA LYS A 30 8.19 7.48 -3.41
C LYS A 30 7.46 6.93 -2.18
N LEU A 31 6.30 7.48 -1.85
CA LEU A 31 5.49 7.01 -0.73
C LEU A 31 5.09 5.53 -0.89
N ARG A 32 4.65 5.14 -2.10
CA ARG A 32 4.31 3.75 -2.42
C ARG A 32 5.51 2.80 -2.28
N ARG A 33 6.68 3.19 -2.79
CA ARG A 33 7.92 2.39 -2.64
C ARG A 33 8.30 2.20 -1.18
N HIS A 34 8.17 3.24 -0.36
CA HIS A 34 8.44 3.14 1.07
C HIS A 34 7.48 2.16 1.76
N HIS A 35 6.18 2.25 1.47
CA HIS A 35 5.18 1.31 1.98
C HIS A 35 5.49 -0.14 1.57
N GLN A 36 5.85 -0.38 0.30
CA GLN A 36 6.25 -1.71 -0.17
C GLN A 36 7.51 -2.24 0.52
N ALA A 37 8.50 -1.39 0.76
CA ALA A 37 9.71 -1.76 1.50
C ALA A 37 9.39 -2.15 2.95
N SER A 38 8.51 -1.41 3.63
CA SER A 38 8.07 -1.76 4.99
C SER A 38 7.37 -3.12 5.03
N LEU A 39 6.50 -3.42 4.06
CA LEU A 39 5.85 -4.72 3.97
C LEU A 39 6.85 -5.86 3.71
N LEU A 40 7.85 -5.63 2.86
CA LEU A 40 8.91 -6.61 2.59
C LEU A 40 9.73 -6.91 3.85
N GLN A 41 10.16 -5.89 4.58
CA GLN A 41 10.93 -6.07 5.83
C GLN A 41 10.16 -6.88 6.88
N ILE A 42 8.84 -6.64 6.98
CA ILE A 42 7.96 -7.41 7.86
C ILE A 42 7.87 -8.87 7.41
N GLY A 43 7.73 -9.12 6.11
CA GLY A 43 7.67 -10.47 5.56
C GLY A 43 8.99 -11.24 5.73
N GLU A 44 10.13 -10.58 5.55
CA GLU A 44 11.46 -11.16 5.73
C GLU A 44 11.72 -11.54 7.20
N GLY A 45 11.32 -10.69 8.15
CA GLY A 45 11.38 -11.00 9.57
C GLY A 45 10.44 -12.13 10.00
N ALA A 46 9.33 -12.36 9.30
CA ALA A 46 8.45 -13.49 9.62
C ALA A 46 9.03 -14.86 9.18
N GLY A 47 9.96 -14.87 8.23
CA GLY A 47 10.53 -16.10 7.64
C GLY A 47 11.72 -16.69 8.40
N ASP A 48 12.34 -15.94 9.31
CA ASP A 48 13.55 -16.36 10.04
C ASP A 48 13.26 -17.08 11.37
N GLY A 49 11.98 -17.30 11.69
CA GLY A 49 11.52 -17.98 12.91
C GLY A 49 11.82 -17.24 14.21
N ARG A 50 12.37 -16.03 14.15
CA ARG A 50 12.74 -15.20 15.32
C ARG A 50 11.77 -14.06 15.56
N THR A 51 10.99 -13.70 14.55
CA THR A 51 10.03 -12.59 14.62
C THR A 51 8.61 -13.11 14.43
N SER A 52 7.70 -12.65 15.30
CA SER A 52 6.28 -13.02 15.25
C SER A 52 5.68 -12.66 13.88
N VAL A 53 4.90 -13.59 13.34
CA VAL A 53 4.07 -13.36 12.15
C VAL A 53 3.29 -12.04 12.32
N PRO A 54 3.29 -11.14 11.32
CA PRO A 54 2.58 -9.87 11.44
C PRO A 54 1.08 -10.11 11.63
N SER A 55 0.46 -9.37 12.54
CA SER A 55 -0.99 -9.41 12.70
C SER A 55 -1.70 -8.66 11.56
N ALA A 56 -2.94 -9.03 11.27
CA ALA A 56 -3.77 -8.32 10.32
C ALA A 56 -3.99 -6.86 10.75
N GLU A 57 -4.08 -6.61 12.06
CA GLU A 57 -4.14 -5.25 12.62
C GLU A 57 -2.92 -4.41 12.22
N MET A 58 -1.70 -4.96 12.36
CA MET A 58 -0.47 -4.27 11.98
C MET A 58 -0.43 -3.97 10.48
N LEU A 59 -0.79 -4.96 9.64
CA LEU A 59 -0.83 -4.80 8.18
C LEU A 59 -1.87 -3.76 7.74
N ASN A 60 -3.06 -3.81 8.34
CA ASN A 60 -4.12 -2.82 8.10
C ASN A 60 -3.69 -1.43 8.58
N ALA A 61 -3.02 -1.30 9.73
CA ALA A 61 -2.52 -0.02 10.22
C ALA A 61 -1.48 0.61 9.27
N LEU A 62 -0.58 -0.21 8.71
CA LEU A 62 0.39 0.25 7.71
C LEU A 62 -0.28 0.72 6.43
N ASN A 63 -1.25 -0.05 5.93
CA ASN A 63 -2.01 0.32 4.74
C ASN A 63 -2.78 1.64 4.97
N ASN A 64 -3.45 1.79 6.11
CA ASN A 64 -4.19 3.01 6.45
C ASN A 64 -3.27 4.23 6.64
N ASN A 65 -2.06 4.03 7.17
CA ASN A 65 -1.06 5.10 7.25
C ASN A 65 -0.62 5.56 5.84
N PHE A 66 -0.37 4.61 4.93
CA PHE A 66 -0.07 4.91 3.54
C PHE A 66 -1.21 5.69 2.86
N LEU A 67 -2.46 5.24 3.01
CA LEU A 67 -3.62 5.91 2.43
C LEU A 67 -3.80 7.33 2.97
N ARG A 68 -3.61 7.55 4.27
CA ARG A 68 -3.67 8.88 4.88
C ARG A 68 -2.62 9.84 4.32
N GLN A 69 -1.36 9.40 4.25
CA GLN A 69 -0.29 10.21 3.67
C GLN A 69 -0.52 10.51 2.19
N ALA A 70 -1.10 9.55 1.46
CA ALA A 70 -1.48 9.76 0.06
C ALA A 70 -2.62 10.78 -0.07
N GLU A 71 -3.61 10.73 0.80
CA GLU A 71 -4.69 11.72 0.86
C GLU A 71 -4.15 13.13 1.17
N GLU A 72 -3.30 13.28 2.19
CA GLU A 72 -2.67 14.56 2.55
C GLU A 72 -1.88 15.16 1.38
N LEU A 73 -1.17 14.31 0.64
CA LEU A 73 -0.40 14.72 -0.53
C LEU A 73 -1.31 15.15 -1.69
N LEU A 74 -2.33 14.35 -2.00
CA LEU A 74 -3.14 14.49 -3.21
C LEU A 74 -4.29 15.49 -3.03
N GLY A 75 -4.88 15.55 -1.84
CA GLY A 75 -6.18 16.13 -1.57
C GLY A 75 -7.32 15.15 -1.90
N GLN A 76 -8.49 15.36 -1.29
CA GLN A 76 -9.61 14.42 -1.35
C GLN A 76 -10.04 14.01 -2.77
N ALA A 77 -10.17 14.99 -3.68
CA ALA A 77 -10.66 14.74 -5.04
C ALA A 77 -9.70 13.87 -5.87
N ASP A 78 -8.39 14.13 -5.80
CA ASP A 78 -7.39 13.36 -6.55
C ASP A 78 -7.17 11.98 -5.90
N PHE A 79 -7.20 11.92 -4.57
CA PHE A 79 -7.14 10.68 -3.81
C PHE A 79 -8.26 9.73 -4.23
N GLN A 80 -9.51 10.19 -4.19
CA GLN A 80 -10.66 9.36 -4.55
C GLN A 80 -10.58 8.87 -6.01
N ARG A 81 -10.08 9.69 -6.94
CA ARG A 81 -9.89 9.28 -8.34
C ARG A 81 -8.79 8.23 -8.53
N ILE A 82 -7.72 8.30 -7.74
CA ILE A 82 -6.60 7.34 -7.86
C ILE A 82 -6.94 6.03 -7.16
N PHE A 83 -7.48 6.10 -5.94
CA PHE A 83 -7.68 4.93 -5.07
C PHE A 83 -9.10 4.33 -5.13
N ASP A 84 -10.04 4.97 -5.83
CA ASP A 84 -11.46 4.56 -5.95
C ASP A 84 -12.17 4.38 -4.59
N ILE A 85 -11.69 5.06 -3.55
CA ILE A 85 -12.27 5.06 -2.20
C ILE A 85 -12.44 6.49 -1.68
N PRO A 86 -13.49 6.76 -0.87
CA PRO A 86 -13.62 8.01 -0.14
C PRO A 86 -12.37 8.35 0.68
N ALA A 87 -12.03 9.64 0.69
CA ALA A 87 -11.00 10.20 1.55
C ALA A 87 -11.41 10.06 3.04
N GLY A 88 -10.44 9.85 3.93
CA GLY A 88 -10.67 9.65 5.37
C GLY A 88 -11.23 8.28 5.74
N GLN A 89 -11.43 7.37 4.79
CA GLN A 89 -11.92 6.03 5.09
C GLN A 89 -10.81 5.12 5.62
N ILE A 90 -11.09 4.41 6.72
CA ILE A 90 -10.27 3.30 7.19
C ILE A 90 -10.60 2.07 6.36
N VAL A 91 -9.58 1.47 5.75
CA VAL A 91 -9.68 0.28 4.91
C VAL A 91 -8.94 -0.88 5.58
N ASN A 92 -9.69 -1.93 5.91
CA ASN A 92 -9.14 -3.19 6.38
C ASN A 92 -9.06 -4.15 5.19
N VAL A 93 -7.85 -4.37 4.68
CA VAL A 93 -7.59 -5.19 3.49
C VAL A 93 -7.24 -6.63 3.89
N VAL A 94 -6.64 -6.81 5.07
CA VAL A 94 -6.24 -8.11 5.59
C VAL A 94 -7.25 -8.56 6.64
N ASP A 95 -7.90 -9.69 6.39
CA ASP A 95 -8.71 -10.39 7.39
C ASP A 95 -7.79 -11.33 8.20
N GLN A 96 -7.89 -11.26 9.53
CA GLN A 96 -7.07 -12.10 10.42
C GLN A 96 -7.32 -13.59 10.18
N THR A 97 -8.56 -13.98 9.91
CA THR A 97 -8.95 -15.38 9.67
C THR A 97 -8.29 -15.94 8.42
N ILE A 98 -8.23 -15.14 7.35
CA ILE A 98 -7.59 -15.53 6.08
C ILE A 98 -6.07 -15.55 6.25
N LEU A 99 -5.52 -14.57 6.98
CA LEU A 99 -4.10 -14.50 7.28
C LEU A 99 -3.64 -15.72 8.08
N ASP A 100 -4.38 -16.10 9.12
CA ASP A 100 -4.11 -17.27 9.94
C ASP A 100 -4.16 -18.56 9.11
N GLN A 101 -5.13 -18.68 8.20
CA GLN A 101 -5.23 -19.82 7.30
C GLN A 101 -4.06 -19.91 6.32
N ALA A 102 -3.63 -18.78 5.74
CA ALA A 102 -2.46 -18.73 4.86
C ALA A 102 -1.14 -19.06 5.59
N ASN A 103 -1.05 -18.75 6.88
CA ASN A 103 0.11 -19.11 7.72
C ASN A 103 0.08 -20.58 8.13
N LEU A 104 -1.10 -21.15 8.41
CA LEU A 104 -1.28 -22.57 8.70
C LEU A 104 -0.90 -23.45 7.50
N ASP A 105 -1.29 -23.07 6.28
CA ASP A 105 -0.92 -23.82 5.07
C ASP A 105 0.59 -23.82 4.80
N LYS A 106 1.33 -22.79 5.25
CA LYS A 106 2.80 -22.74 5.15
C LYS A 106 3.52 -23.63 6.16
N LEU A 107 2.85 -24.08 7.23
CA LEU A 107 3.40 -24.95 8.26
C LEU A 107 3.16 -26.45 7.98
N HIS A 108 2.35 -26.79 6.97
CA HIS A 108 2.02 -28.17 6.58
C HIS A 108 2.74 -28.64 5.29
N VAL A 109 3.99 -28.22 5.09
CA VAL A 109 4.87 -28.74 4.01
C VAL A 109 6.07 -29.45 4.59
#